data_AF-A0A7C7NPU5-F1
#
_entry.id   AF-A0A7C7NPU5-F1
#
_cell.length_a   1.000
_cell.length_b   1.000
_cell.length_c   1.000
_cell.angle_alpha   90.00
_cell.angle_beta   90.00
_cell.angle_gamma   90.00
#
_symmetry.space_group_name_H-M   'P 1'
#
loop_
_entity.id
_entity.type
_entity.pdbx_description
1 polymer ?
#
loop_
_entity_poly.entity_id
_entity_poly.type
_entity_poly.pdbx_seq_one_letter_code
_entity_poly.pdbx_strand_id
1 'polypeptide(L)' 'MEGKRNYENPYGNLEKCEDPNAECFKCGSKEDLYRDPYIDGLCFCKNCWEERLITEKLTELGMEEEIPFDE' A
#
# COMPACT_ATOMS: atom_id res chain seq x y z
N MET A 1 26.98 10.94 8.94
CA MET A 1 26.56 9.52 8.95
C MET A 1 25.35 9.42 8.05
N GLU A 2 25.57 9.00 6.80
CA GLU A 2 24.50 8.88 5.81
C GLU A 2 23.65 7.64 6.15
N GLY A 3 22.46 7.88 6.69
CA GLY A 3 21.45 6.86 6.92
C GLY A 3 21.04 6.29 5.57
N LYS A 4 21.53 5.08 5.26
CA LYS A 4 21.09 4.28 4.12
C LYS A 4 19.61 3.96 4.30
N ARG A 5 18.74 4.80 3.75
CA ARG A 5 17.34 4.45 3.53
C ARG A 5 17.36 3.39 2.43
N ASN A 6 17.41 2.12 2.84
CA ASN A 6 17.02 1.02 1.97
C ASN A 6 15.56 1.31 1.61
N TYR A 7 15.33 1.88 0.43
CA TYR A 7 14.02 1.80 -0.18
C TYR A 7 13.87 0.36 -0.65
N GLU A 8 13.58 -0.52 0.31
CA GLU A 8 12.99 -1.81 0.03
C GLU A 8 11.77 -1.51 -0.82
N ASN A 9 11.73 -2.10 -2.02
CA ASN A 9 10.60 -1.99 -2.92
C ASN A 9 9.31 -2.17 -2.09
N PRO A 10 8.39 -1.19 -2.04
CA PRO A 10 7.21 -1.31 -1.18
C PRO A 10 6.28 -2.45 -1.65
N TYR A 11 6.51 -2.97 -2.86
CA TYR A 11 5.87 -4.16 -3.42
C TYR A 11 6.74 -5.43 -3.28
N GLY A 12 7.86 -5.37 -2.55
CA GLY A 12 9.01 -6.26 -2.67
C GLY A 12 8.76 -7.74 -2.41
N ASN A 13 7.63 -8.10 -1.79
CA ASN A 13 7.19 -9.47 -1.56
C ASN A 13 5.65 -9.63 -1.65
N LEU A 14 4.95 -8.81 -2.43
CA LEU A 14 3.52 -9.05 -2.61
C LEU A 14 3.31 -10.25 -3.53
N GLU A 15 2.74 -11.33 -2.99
CA GLU A 15 2.39 -12.51 -3.77
C GLU A 15 1.29 -12.18 -4.78
N LYS A 16 1.45 -12.63 -6.03
CA LYS A 16 0.40 -12.46 -7.03
C LYS A 16 -0.82 -13.32 -6.65
N CYS A 17 -2.00 -12.77 -6.83
CA CYS A 17 -3.24 -13.50 -6.68
C CYS A 17 -3.48 -14.31 -7.97
N GLU A 18 -3.14 -15.60 -7.96
CA GLU A 18 -3.27 -16.49 -9.13
C GLU A 18 -4.69 -17.05 -9.33
N ASP A 19 -5.62 -16.68 -8.45
CA ASP A 19 -7.01 -17.11 -8.53
C ASP A 19 -7.72 -16.45 -9.73
N PRO A 20 -8.26 -17.21 -10.70
CA PRO A 20 -8.92 -16.67 -11.89
C PRO A 20 -10.25 -15.97 -11.59
N ASN A 21 -10.82 -16.21 -10.40
CA ASN A 21 -12.01 -15.55 -9.90
C ASN A 21 -11.69 -14.42 -8.91
N ALA A 22 -10.41 -14.20 -8.59
CA ALA A 22 -10.05 -13.11 -7.71
C ALA A 22 -10.28 -11.77 -8.40
N GLU A 23 -10.66 -10.79 -7.60
CA GLU A 23 -10.83 -9.41 -7.99
C GLU A 23 -10.35 -8.50 -6.87
N CYS A 24 -10.02 -7.26 -7.22
CA CYS A 24 -9.57 -6.28 -6.27
C CYS A 24 -10.69 -5.98 -5.29
N PHE A 25 -10.47 -6.21 -4.01
CA PHE A 25 -11.49 -5.97 -2.98
C PHE A 25 -11.99 -4.52 -2.95
N LYS A 26 -11.15 -3.55 -3.34
CA LYS A 26 -11.51 -2.12 -3.34
C LYS A 26 -12.26 -1.68 -4.60
N CYS A 27 -11.89 -2.19 -5.79
CA CYS A 27 -12.39 -1.65 -7.07
C CYS A 27 -12.96 -2.70 -8.05
N GLY A 28 -12.89 -3.98 -7.73
CA GLY A 28 -13.38 -5.08 -8.59
C GLY A 28 -12.52 -5.38 -9.83
N SER A 29 -11.35 -4.74 -9.98
CA SER A 29 -10.43 -5.05 -11.09
C SER A 29 -9.93 -6.49 -11.01
N LYS A 30 -9.77 -7.16 -12.15
CA LYS A 30 -9.21 -8.54 -12.23
C LYS A 30 -7.77 -8.57 -12.75
N GLU A 31 -7.21 -7.40 -13.00
CA GLU A 31 -5.88 -7.22 -13.59
C GLU A 31 -4.85 -6.90 -12.50
N ASP A 32 -3.65 -7.46 -12.64
CA ASP A 32 -2.49 -7.24 -11.74
C ASP A 32 -2.88 -7.27 -10.26
N LEU A 33 -3.44 -8.42 -9.84
CA LEU A 33 -3.87 -8.66 -8.47
C LEU A 33 -2.73 -9.19 -7.60
N TYR A 34 -2.64 -8.65 -6.40
CA TYR A 34 -1.66 -9.02 -5.40
C TYR A 34 -2.35 -9.27 -4.07
N ARG A 35 -1.97 -10.38 -3.41
CA ARG A 35 -2.47 -10.77 -2.09
C ARG A 35 -1.98 -9.82 -1.02
N ASP A 36 -2.85 -9.60 -0.03
CA ASP A 36 -2.48 -8.86 1.18
C ASP A 36 -1.70 -9.77 2.14
N PRO A 37 -0.47 -9.40 2.54
CA PRO A 37 0.34 -10.22 3.44
C PRO A 37 -0.16 -10.16 4.90
N TYR A 38 -1.02 -9.19 5.22
CA TYR A 38 -1.59 -9.01 6.56
C TYR A 38 -3.00 -9.63 6.67
N ILE A 39 -3.73 -9.77 5.55
CA ILE A 39 -5.09 -10.28 5.51
C ILE A 39 -5.24 -11.41 4.48
N ASP A 40 -5.37 -12.63 4.97
CA ASP A 40 -5.53 -13.82 4.14
C ASP A 40 -6.82 -13.76 3.30
N GLY A 41 -6.70 -14.10 2.01
CA GLY A 41 -7.83 -14.13 1.07
C GLY A 41 -8.22 -12.77 0.48
N LEU A 42 -7.57 -11.67 0.85
CA LEU A 42 -7.75 -10.39 0.17
C LEU A 42 -6.74 -10.20 -0.95
N CYS A 43 -7.23 -9.77 -2.10
CA CYS A 43 -6.42 -9.37 -3.24
C CYS A 43 -6.76 -7.93 -3.61
N PHE A 44 -5.74 -7.15 -3.92
CA PHE A 44 -5.87 -5.78 -4.41
C PHE A 44 -5.11 -5.63 -5.72
N CYS A 45 -5.65 -4.82 -6.63
CA CYS A 45 -4.93 -4.49 -7.86
C CYS A 45 -3.74 -3.57 -7.54
N LYS A 46 -2.76 -3.55 -8.45
CA LYS A 46 -1.59 -2.68 -8.35
C LYS A 46 -1.93 -1.26 -7.93
N ASN A 47 -2.89 -0.61 -8.60
CA ASN A 47 -3.29 0.77 -8.31
C ASN A 47 -3.75 0.97 -6.86
N CYS A 48 -4.60 0.08 -6.36
CA CYS A 48 -5.08 0.16 -4.98
C CYS A 48 -3.96 -0.10 -3.97
N TRP A 49 -2.97 -0.93 -4.32
CA TRP A 49 -1.74 -1.07 -3.54
C TRP A 49 -0.91 0.21 -3.54
N GLU A 50 -0.71 0.83 -4.71
CA GLU A 50 0.06 2.07 -4.82
C GLU A 50 -0.56 3.18 -3.96
N GLU A 51 -1.89 3.33 -3.98
CA GLU A 51 -2.60 4.30 -3.13
C GLU A 51 -2.33 4.09 -1.64
N ARG A 52 -2.35 2.84 -1.16
CA ARG A 52 -2.07 2.53 0.25
C ARG A 52 -0.64 2.87 0.65
N LEU A 53 0.31 2.51 -0.20
CA LEU A 53 1.73 2.80 0.03
C LEU A 53 2.03 4.30 -0.03
N ILE A 54 1.34 5.05 -0.89
CA ILE A 54 1.43 6.51 -0.93
C ILE A 54 0.95 7.11 0.40
N THR A 55 -0.17 6.63 0.94
CA THR A 55 -0.69 7.10 2.25
C THR A 55 0.28 6.82 3.39
N GLU A 56 0.89 5.63 3.45
CA GLU A 56 1.90 5.32 4.49
C GLU A 56 3.13 6.22 4.36
N LYS A 57 3.62 6.41 3.13
CA LYS A 57 4.78 7.25 2.84
C LYS A 57 4.54 8.73 3.13
N LEU A 58 3.31 9.23 2.94
CA LEU A 58 2.91 10.60 3.33
C LEU A 58 2.84 10.76 4.85
N THR A 59 2.43 9.70 5.55
CA THR A 59 2.39 9.69 7.02
C THR A 59 3.81 9.70 7.61
N GLU A 60 4.74 8.95 7.01
CA GLU A 60 6.15 8.92 7.41
C GLU A 60 6.94 10.19 7.04
N LEU A 61 6.46 10.98 6.05
CA LEU A 61 7.13 12.22 5.62
C LEU A 61 6.83 13.43 6.50
N GLY A 62 6.09 13.26 7.61
CA GLY A 62 5.93 14.31 8.61
C GLY A 62 5.00 15.44 8.15
N MET A 63 3.77 15.11 7.79
CA MET A 63 2.69 16.10 7.85
C MET A 63 2.20 16.15 9.31
N GLU A 64 3.05 16.65 10.20
CA GLU A 64 2.60 17.26 11.45
C GLU A 64 1.81 18.51 11.06
N GLU A 65 0.53 18.33 10.71
CA GLU A 65 -0.39 19.45 10.69
C GLU A 65 -0.59 19.84 12.15
N GLU A 66 0.20 20.83 12.61
CA GLU A 66 -0.05 21.54 13.86
C GLU A 66 -1.50 22.02 13.80
N ILE A 67 -2.38 21.37 14.55
CA ILE A 67 -3.70 21.92 14.86
C ILE A 67 -3.44 23.31 15.48
N PRO A 68 -3.87 24.43 14.85
CA PRO A 68 -3.75 25.71 15.51
C PRO A 68 -4.62 25.63 16.76
N PHE A 69 -3.99 25.72 17.93
CA PHE A 69 -4.73 25.94 19.17
C PHE A 69 -5.38 27.32 19.05
N ASP A 70 -6.69 27.33 18.81
CA ASP A 70 -7.52 28.52 18.93
C ASP A 70 -7.50 28.94 20.42
N GLU A 71 -6.99 30.15 20.70
CA GLU A 71 -6.87 30.77 22.03
C GLU A 71 -8.23 31.21 22.59
#